data_AF-A0A963TGN8-F1
#
_entry.id   AF-A0A963TGN8-F1
#
_cell.length_a   1.000
_cell.length_b   1.000
_cell.length_c   1.000
_cell.angle_alpha   90.00
_cell.angle_beta   90.00
_cell.angle_gamma   90.00
#
_symmetry.space_group_name_H-M   'P 1'
#
loop_
_entity.id
_entity.type
_entity.pdbx_description
1 polymer ?
#
loop_
_entity_poly.entity_id
_entity_poly.type
_entity_poly.pdbx_seq_one_letter_code
_entity_poly.pdbx_strand_id
1 'polypeptide(L)'
;AGADAEVAAFFGAAQVSDFSVDGGAVSYSGPAEWSYRRFVLHYAHLCAAAGGVDAFLLGSELRGLTQIRGAGDTFVAVEALRQLAADVRAILGPETEISYGADWSEYGAYQDGSGDLLYPLDTLWADPDVDFVGVDNYLPLSDWRAGDAQADAAWPAIYDLGYLKANIEGGEYFDWYYANAAHRAAQIRTPIEDGAFGEPWVWRAKDFRSWWDNPHHERLGGVRQAVPTAWVPQSKPIRFTEYGCAAIDRGTNEPNRFLDPKSSESAIPYGSDGRRDDLIQMQYLRALHEHWGDPVRNPVSAQYGGAMIDMGHGHVWSWDARPFPQFPANSDLWSDGANYSHGHWLNGRAGSQPLASVVAEICARSGLRDIDVSGLYGLVRGFAVADVGTGRAALQPLMLAYGFDAIERDGTMSFRMRDGRGAQGLEGSDLAVTEELDGWVETVRTPEAEVAGRVRLAFVEAEGDYEARAVEAIFPDEETHGVSQSELNLALT
;
A
#
# COMPACT_ATOMS: atom_id res chain seq x y z
N ALA A 1 0.15 31.33 25.04
CA ALA A 1 -1.02 31.61 25.90
C ALA A 1 -2.33 31.27 25.20
N GLY A 2 -2.60 31.79 23.99
CA GLY A 2 -3.81 31.44 23.22
C GLY A 2 -3.82 29.99 22.74
N ALA A 3 -2.74 29.55 22.08
CA ALA A 3 -2.57 28.15 21.63
C ALA A 3 -2.69 27.14 22.78
N ASP A 4 -2.05 27.41 23.93
CA ASP A 4 -2.14 26.56 25.12
C ASP A 4 -3.59 26.42 25.61
N ALA A 5 -4.36 27.51 25.62
CA ALA A 5 -5.76 27.50 26.05
C ALA A 5 -6.68 26.77 25.07
N GLU A 6 -6.45 26.91 23.76
CA GLU A 6 -7.20 26.21 22.72
C GLU A 6 -6.96 24.70 22.76
N VAL A 7 -5.70 24.27 22.90
CA VAL A 7 -5.34 22.86 23.06
C VAL A 7 -5.92 22.30 24.36
N ALA A 8 -5.82 23.04 25.47
CA ALA A 8 -6.42 22.63 26.73
C ALA A 8 -7.95 22.49 26.62
N ALA A 9 -8.63 23.37 25.89
CA ALA A 9 -10.07 23.29 25.66
C ALA A 9 -10.46 22.08 24.80
N PHE A 10 -9.66 21.72 23.79
CA PHE A 10 -9.87 20.53 22.96
C PHE A 10 -9.69 19.23 23.76
N PHE A 11 -8.60 19.12 24.52
CA PHE A 11 -8.35 17.94 25.35
C PHE A 11 -9.34 17.84 26.52
N GLY A 12 -9.77 18.96 27.09
CA GLY A 12 -10.72 19.04 28.19
C GLY A 12 -10.14 18.67 29.56
N ALA A 13 -11.01 18.64 30.56
CA ALA A 13 -10.63 18.46 31.97
C ALA A 13 -10.97 17.07 32.54
N ALA A 14 -11.55 16.17 31.74
CA ALA A 14 -11.89 14.81 32.17
C ALA A 14 -10.70 14.07 32.82
N GLN A 15 -11.00 13.42 33.95
CA GLN A 15 -10.07 12.64 34.76
C GLN A 15 -10.42 11.16 34.72
N VAL A 16 -9.44 10.29 35.00
CA VAL A 16 -9.65 8.83 35.09
C VAL A 16 -10.76 8.47 36.09
N SER A 17 -10.81 9.20 37.22
CA SER A 17 -11.80 9.00 38.30
C SER A 17 -13.22 9.44 37.95
N ASP A 18 -13.42 10.13 36.83
CA ASP A 18 -14.76 10.55 36.39
C ASP A 18 -15.56 9.40 35.77
N PHE A 19 -14.93 8.23 35.57
CA PHE A 19 -15.52 7.06 34.96
C PHE A 19 -15.73 5.94 35.97
N SER A 20 -16.83 5.22 35.82
CA SER A 20 -17.15 4.01 36.57
C SER A 20 -17.65 2.92 35.63
N VAL A 21 -17.37 1.67 35.98
CA VAL A 21 -17.80 0.49 35.20
C VAL A 21 -18.74 -0.34 36.06
N ASP A 22 -19.97 -0.56 35.56
CA ASP A 22 -20.96 -1.45 36.18
C ASP A 22 -21.58 -2.36 35.12
N GLY A 23 -21.53 -3.68 35.33
CA GLY A 23 -22.07 -4.66 34.37
C GLY A 23 -21.52 -4.54 32.94
N GLY A 24 -20.30 -4.02 32.76
CA GLY A 24 -19.70 -3.75 31.44
C GLY A 24 -20.09 -2.41 30.81
N ALA A 25 -20.97 -1.63 31.45
CA ALA A 25 -21.32 -0.29 31.00
C ALA A 25 -20.40 0.76 31.64
N VAL A 26 -19.80 1.62 30.81
CA VAL A 26 -18.96 2.74 31.26
C VAL A 26 -19.83 3.99 31.44
N SER A 27 -19.90 4.50 32.66
CA SER A 27 -20.63 5.73 33.02
C SER A 27 -19.66 6.86 33.35
N TYR A 28 -20.01 8.09 32.96
CA TYR A 28 -19.20 9.29 33.17
C TYR A 28 -19.94 10.30 34.07
N SER A 29 -19.25 10.82 35.09
CA SER A 29 -19.79 11.79 36.08
C SER A 29 -18.93 13.04 36.26
N GLY A 30 -17.99 13.32 35.34
CA GLY A 30 -17.13 14.50 35.36
C GLY A 30 -17.79 15.76 34.77
N PRO A 31 -16.98 16.79 34.42
CA PRO A 31 -17.44 18.02 33.78
C PRO A 31 -18.33 17.79 32.54
N ALA A 32 -19.32 18.65 32.31
CA ALA A 32 -20.20 18.55 31.13
C ALA A 32 -19.48 19.02 29.84
N GLU A 33 -18.60 18.19 29.29
CA GLU A 33 -17.75 18.48 28.13
C GLU A 33 -17.79 17.37 27.07
N TRP A 34 -17.54 17.72 25.80
CA TRP A 34 -17.32 16.78 24.71
C TRP A 34 -15.87 16.92 24.24
N SER A 35 -14.96 16.42 25.06
CA SER A 35 -13.53 16.62 24.92
C SER A 35 -12.81 15.36 24.44
N TYR A 36 -11.61 15.53 23.90
CA TYR A 36 -10.81 14.41 23.42
C TYR A 36 -10.41 13.45 24.54
N ARG A 37 -10.02 13.95 25.72
CA ARG A 37 -9.70 13.10 26.88
C ARG A 37 -10.91 12.30 27.32
N ARG A 38 -12.10 12.91 27.37
CA ARG A 38 -13.33 12.18 27.74
C ARG A 38 -13.60 11.03 26.78
N PHE A 39 -13.41 11.24 25.49
CA PHE A 39 -13.54 10.20 24.47
C PHE A 39 -12.54 9.07 24.69
N VAL A 40 -11.24 9.37 24.75
CA VAL A 40 -10.20 8.34 24.86
C VAL A 40 -10.28 7.55 26.18
N LEU A 41 -10.48 8.23 27.32
CA LEU A 41 -10.61 7.56 28.62
C LEU A 41 -11.85 6.67 28.71
N HIS A 42 -12.95 7.05 28.05
CA HIS A 42 -14.13 6.18 27.96
C HIS A 42 -13.79 4.85 27.28
N TYR A 43 -13.07 4.89 26.14
CA TYR A 43 -12.67 3.68 25.43
C TYR A 43 -11.62 2.87 26.20
N ALA A 44 -10.69 3.50 26.91
CA ALA A 44 -9.77 2.79 27.79
C ALA A 44 -10.52 2.00 28.87
N HIS A 45 -11.53 2.61 29.52
CA HIS A 45 -12.38 1.90 30.49
C HIS A 45 -13.20 0.78 29.84
N LEU A 46 -13.68 0.99 28.61
CA LEU A 46 -14.42 -0.03 27.86
C LEU A 46 -13.54 -1.23 27.51
N CYS A 47 -12.31 -1.00 27.06
CA CYS A 47 -11.31 -2.04 26.81
C CYS A 47 -10.98 -2.80 28.10
N ALA A 48 -10.75 -2.10 29.22
CA ALA A 48 -10.54 -2.73 30.52
C ALA A 48 -11.74 -3.60 30.93
N ALA A 49 -12.97 -3.10 30.76
CA ALA A 49 -14.20 -3.82 31.06
C ALA A 49 -14.40 -5.07 30.17
N ALA A 50 -13.90 -5.05 28.94
CA ALA A 50 -13.93 -6.18 28.01
C ALA A 50 -12.87 -7.25 28.29
N GLY A 51 -11.99 -7.03 29.28
CA GLY A 51 -10.91 -7.96 29.66
C GLY A 51 -9.52 -7.55 29.17
N GLY A 52 -9.38 -6.35 28.62
CA GLY A 52 -8.13 -5.83 28.06
C GLY A 52 -8.05 -5.96 26.54
N VAL A 53 -7.01 -5.34 25.99
CA VAL A 53 -6.62 -5.40 24.57
C VAL A 53 -5.10 -5.50 24.48
N ASP A 54 -4.57 -6.05 23.40
CA ASP A 54 -3.13 -6.18 23.20
C ASP A 54 -2.46 -4.82 22.98
N ALA A 55 -3.11 -3.92 22.23
CA ALA A 55 -2.64 -2.56 22.00
C ALA A 55 -3.77 -1.53 21.96
N PHE A 56 -3.45 -0.28 22.32
CA PHE A 56 -4.37 0.87 22.35
C PHE A 56 -3.69 2.11 21.75
N LEU A 57 -4.31 2.72 20.73
CA LEU A 57 -3.83 3.98 20.15
C LEU A 57 -4.54 5.18 20.80
N LEU A 58 -3.75 6.16 21.25
CA LEU A 58 -4.22 7.41 21.85
C LEU A 58 -4.95 8.30 20.84
N GLY A 59 -4.62 8.14 19.55
CA GLY A 59 -5.11 8.89 18.41
C GLY A 59 -4.36 8.49 17.14
N SER A 60 -4.81 9.01 16.00
CA SER A 60 -4.08 8.89 14.74
C SER A 60 -4.25 10.16 13.88
N GLU A 61 -3.21 10.48 13.10
CA GLU A 61 -3.12 11.59 12.14
C GLU A 61 -3.55 12.99 12.66
N LEU A 62 -3.27 13.29 13.92
CA LEU A 62 -3.51 14.60 14.53
C LEU A 62 -2.45 15.64 14.15
N ARG A 63 -1.90 15.57 12.93
CA ARG A 63 -0.80 16.38 12.41
C ARG A 63 -0.92 17.87 12.68
N GLY A 64 -2.13 18.42 12.50
CA GLY A 64 -2.38 19.84 12.77
C GLY A 64 -2.25 20.21 14.25
N LEU A 65 -2.54 19.28 15.17
CA LEU A 65 -2.47 19.49 16.63
C LEU A 65 -1.05 19.32 17.15
N THR A 66 -0.35 18.26 16.73
CA THR A 66 1.00 17.91 17.24
C THR A 66 2.07 18.93 16.86
N GLN A 67 1.80 19.78 15.87
CA GLN A 67 2.67 20.87 15.43
C GLN A 67 2.38 22.22 16.13
N ILE A 68 1.39 22.29 17.03
CA ILE A 68 1.03 23.53 17.73
C ILE A 68 2.09 23.90 18.77
N ARG A 69 2.76 25.05 18.55
CA ARG A 69 3.77 25.63 19.46
C ARG A 69 3.08 26.52 20.51
N GLY A 70 3.29 26.20 21.79
CA GLY A 70 2.78 26.93 22.95
C GLY A 70 3.84 27.81 23.63
N ALA A 71 3.63 28.10 24.91
CA ALA A 71 4.59 28.88 25.69
C ALA A 71 5.95 28.15 25.81
N GLY A 72 7.04 28.92 25.71
CA GLY A 72 8.39 28.35 25.82
C GLY A 72 8.75 27.41 24.67
N ASP A 73 8.03 27.51 23.55
CA ASP A 73 8.26 26.73 22.34
C ASP A 73 7.97 25.23 22.46
N THR A 74 7.04 24.89 23.35
CA THR A 74 6.64 23.51 23.62
C THR A 74 5.53 23.05 22.67
N PHE A 75 5.56 21.79 22.27
CA PHE A 75 4.49 21.16 21.50
C PHE A 75 3.36 20.72 22.44
N VAL A 76 2.48 21.67 22.75
CA VAL A 76 1.49 21.54 23.86
C VAL A 76 0.51 20.38 23.68
N ALA A 77 0.15 20.03 22.44
CA ALA A 77 -0.70 18.86 22.18
C ALA A 77 0.05 17.55 22.43
N VAL A 78 1.35 17.50 22.14
CA VAL A 78 2.19 16.32 22.40
C VAL A 78 2.32 16.10 23.91
N GLU A 79 2.52 17.16 24.69
CA GLU A 79 2.52 17.06 26.16
C GLU A 79 1.16 16.59 26.72
N ALA A 80 0.05 17.01 26.11
CA ALA A 80 -1.28 16.52 26.47
C ALA A 80 -1.48 15.04 26.10
N LEU A 81 -0.94 14.58 24.97
CA LEU A 81 -0.92 13.16 24.58
C LEU A 81 -0.06 12.32 25.54
N ARG A 82 1.08 12.82 26.00
CA ARG A 82 1.93 12.16 27.01
C ARG A 82 1.19 11.97 28.33
N GLN A 83 0.50 13.01 28.80
CA GLN A 83 -0.34 12.88 30.00
C GLN A 83 -1.48 11.89 29.78
N LEU A 84 -2.10 11.88 28.59
CA LEU A 84 -3.14 10.92 28.25
C LEU A 84 -2.61 9.47 28.20
N ALA A 85 -1.37 9.25 27.74
CA ALA A 85 -0.71 7.95 27.77
C ALA A 85 -0.61 7.41 29.20
N ALA A 86 -0.15 8.24 30.14
CA ALA A 86 -0.07 7.88 31.56
C ALA A 86 -1.44 7.56 32.17
N ASP A 87 -2.48 8.32 31.81
CA ASP A 87 -3.84 8.08 32.28
C ASP A 87 -4.44 6.79 31.71
N VAL A 88 -4.19 6.49 30.43
CA VAL A 88 -4.59 5.23 29.79
C VAL A 88 -3.84 4.05 30.39
N ARG A 89 -2.53 4.19 30.65
CA ARG A 89 -1.71 3.19 31.35
C ARG A 89 -2.28 2.86 32.73
N ALA A 90 -2.73 3.86 33.48
CA ALA A 90 -3.34 3.66 34.79
C ALA A 90 -4.65 2.85 34.73
N ILE A 91 -5.36 2.87 33.60
CA ILE A 91 -6.61 2.12 33.38
C ILE A 91 -6.33 0.70 32.86
N LEU A 92 -5.52 0.58 31.80
CA LEU A 92 -5.30 -0.68 31.08
C LEU A 92 -4.21 -1.55 31.72
N GLY A 93 -3.36 -0.97 32.56
CA GLY A 93 -2.25 -1.67 33.20
C GLY A 93 -1.04 -1.86 32.28
N PRO A 94 -0.01 -2.58 32.75
CA PRO A 94 1.28 -2.69 32.07
C PRO A 94 1.28 -3.65 30.87
N GLU A 95 0.28 -4.52 30.73
CA GLU A 95 0.27 -5.57 29.68
C GLU A 95 -0.22 -5.03 28.33
N THR A 96 -1.10 -4.04 28.31
CA THR A 96 -1.60 -3.45 27.06
C THR A 96 -0.58 -2.47 26.51
N GLU A 97 -0.14 -2.66 25.27
CA GLU A 97 0.76 -1.71 24.62
C GLU A 97 0.02 -0.40 24.25
N ILE A 98 0.65 0.75 24.41
CA ILE A 98 0.06 2.07 24.15
C ILE A 98 0.93 2.81 23.14
N SER A 99 0.30 3.45 22.16
CA SER A 99 1.01 4.32 21.22
C SER A 99 0.09 5.36 20.57
N TYR A 100 0.58 6.04 19.54
CA TYR A 100 -0.10 7.01 18.69
C TYR A 100 0.20 6.65 17.22
N GLY A 101 -0.79 6.69 16.34
CA GLY A 101 -0.61 6.46 14.90
C GLY A 101 -0.28 7.76 14.17
N ALA A 102 0.99 8.08 14.01
CA ALA A 102 1.37 9.31 13.31
C ALA A 102 1.18 9.15 11.79
N ASP A 103 0.70 10.21 11.13
CA ASP A 103 0.74 10.24 9.66
C ASP A 103 2.19 10.06 9.15
N TRP A 104 2.38 9.43 8.00
CA TRP A 104 3.69 9.24 7.39
C TRP A 104 4.45 10.55 7.14
N SER A 105 3.77 11.70 7.08
CA SER A 105 4.38 13.03 6.96
C SER A 105 4.57 13.77 8.31
N GLU A 106 4.22 13.13 9.43
CA GLU A 106 4.21 13.68 10.78
C GLU A 106 5.17 12.97 11.74
N TYR A 107 5.39 11.65 11.58
CA TYR A 107 6.12 10.83 12.55
C TYR A 107 7.56 11.29 12.84
N GLY A 108 8.21 11.91 11.83
CA GLY A 108 9.62 12.27 11.81
C GLY A 108 9.90 13.76 12.07
N ALA A 109 10.93 14.28 11.39
CA ALA A 109 11.32 15.67 11.52
C ALA A 109 10.29 16.64 10.90
N TYR A 110 10.02 17.74 11.59
CA TYR A 110 9.10 18.80 11.19
C TYR A 110 9.84 20.07 10.77
N GLN A 111 9.36 20.71 9.70
CA GLN A 111 9.81 22.01 9.22
C GLN A 111 8.64 22.99 9.20
N ASP A 112 8.80 24.14 9.83
CA ASP A 112 7.78 25.20 9.86
C ASP A 112 8.02 26.31 8.80
N GLY A 113 9.06 26.14 7.97
CA GLY A 113 9.46 27.12 6.95
C GLY A 113 10.29 28.29 7.48
N SER A 114 10.56 28.37 8.79
CA SER A 114 11.45 29.38 9.39
C SER A 114 12.94 29.04 9.23
N GLY A 115 13.26 27.82 8.78
CA GLY A 115 14.59 27.24 8.79
C GLY A 115 14.84 26.33 9.99
N ASP A 116 13.85 26.17 10.87
CA ASP A 116 13.88 25.19 11.95
C ASP A 116 13.62 23.76 11.42
N LEU A 117 14.35 22.79 12.00
CA LEU A 117 14.07 21.36 11.94
C LEU A 117 13.87 20.87 13.37
N LEU A 118 12.66 20.40 13.67
CA LEU A 118 12.22 20.05 15.01
C LEU A 118 11.73 18.59 15.03
N TYR A 119 11.62 17.99 16.23
CA TYR A 119 11.06 16.65 16.39
C TYR A 119 9.91 16.66 17.41
N PRO A 120 8.71 17.11 17.01
CA PRO A 120 7.60 17.32 17.94
C PRO A 120 7.25 16.07 18.74
N LEU A 121 7.25 14.90 18.09
CA LEU A 121 6.79 13.65 18.68
C LEU A 121 7.87 12.90 19.47
N ASP A 122 9.14 13.33 19.45
CA ASP A 122 10.21 12.62 20.15
C ASP A 122 9.97 12.53 21.66
N THR A 123 9.31 13.52 22.27
CA THR A 123 8.97 13.47 23.70
C THR A 123 7.91 12.40 23.99
N LEU A 124 6.95 12.20 23.08
CA LEU A 124 5.95 11.13 23.18
C LEU A 124 6.58 9.76 22.89
N TRP A 125 7.39 9.67 21.84
CA TRP A 125 8.12 8.44 21.49
C TRP A 125 9.13 8.01 22.54
N ALA A 126 9.72 8.93 23.30
CA ALA A 126 10.62 8.61 24.41
C ALA A 126 9.88 8.28 25.72
N ASP A 127 8.58 8.60 25.82
CA ASP A 127 7.82 8.45 27.05
C ASP A 127 7.68 6.96 27.46
N PRO A 128 7.97 6.57 28.71
CA PRO A 128 7.91 5.17 29.12
C PRO A 128 6.50 4.55 29.06
N ASP A 129 5.44 5.36 29.01
CA ASP A 129 4.08 4.85 28.87
C ASP A 129 3.69 4.53 27.42
N VAL A 130 4.53 4.88 26.45
CA VAL A 130 4.37 4.55 25.02
C VAL A 130 5.29 3.37 24.67
N ASP A 131 4.80 2.33 24.02
CA ASP A 131 5.56 1.08 23.82
C ASP A 131 6.20 0.96 22.44
N PHE A 132 5.63 1.60 21.43
CA PHE A 132 6.10 1.56 20.04
C PHE A 132 5.88 2.89 19.33
N VAL A 133 6.52 3.09 18.18
CA VAL A 133 6.27 4.22 17.27
C VAL A 133 5.23 3.77 16.25
N GLY A 134 4.02 4.32 16.31
CA GLY A 134 2.96 4.03 15.34
C GLY A 134 3.05 4.97 14.13
N VAL A 135 2.99 4.41 12.93
CA VAL A 135 3.01 5.17 11.67
C VAL A 135 1.94 4.66 10.71
N ASP A 136 1.15 5.58 10.17
CA ASP A 136 0.19 5.34 9.09
C ASP A 136 0.95 5.52 7.76
N ASN A 137 1.56 4.43 7.29
CA ASN A 137 2.55 4.42 6.22
C ASN A 137 1.90 4.35 4.82
N TYR A 138 1.70 5.52 4.23
CA TYR A 138 1.22 5.68 2.86
C TYR A 138 2.29 6.27 1.91
N LEU A 139 3.56 6.02 2.19
CA LEU A 139 4.67 6.50 1.34
C LEU A 139 4.67 5.80 -0.04
N PRO A 140 4.93 6.52 -1.13
CA PRO A 140 4.83 6.00 -2.50
C PRO A 140 5.87 4.91 -2.79
N LEU A 141 5.50 3.86 -3.53
CA LEU A 141 6.43 2.82 -3.98
C LEU A 141 6.73 2.89 -5.49
N SER A 142 6.25 3.92 -6.16
CA SER A 142 6.50 4.12 -7.59
C SER A 142 6.35 5.58 -8.00
N ASP A 143 6.85 5.89 -9.18
CA ASP A 143 6.63 7.14 -9.91
C ASP A 143 6.28 6.84 -11.39
N TRP A 144 5.50 5.79 -11.60
CA TRP A 144 5.23 5.25 -12.94
C TRP A 144 4.40 6.22 -13.79
N ARG A 145 4.64 6.24 -15.11
CA ARG A 145 3.88 7.03 -16.09
C ARG A 145 3.44 6.18 -17.28
N ALA A 146 2.46 6.68 -18.02
CA ALA A 146 2.03 6.07 -19.27
C ALA A 146 3.11 6.23 -20.36
N GLY A 147 3.17 5.27 -21.27
CA GLY A 147 4.10 5.27 -22.39
C GLY A 147 5.50 4.79 -22.04
N ASP A 148 6.36 4.75 -23.05
CA ASP A 148 7.67 4.09 -22.96
C ASP A 148 8.81 5.06 -22.60
N ALA A 149 8.60 6.36 -22.77
CA ALA A 149 9.60 7.40 -22.53
C ALA A 149 9.44 8.03 -21.13
N GLN A 150 9.43 7.20 -20.09
CA GLN A 150 9.28 7.61 -18.69
C GLN A 150 10.54 7.30 -17.86
N ALA A 151 10.74 8.00 -16.75
CA ALA A 151 12.01 7.99 -16.01
C ALA A 151 12.40 6.62 -15.41
N ASP A 152 11.43 5.75 -15.17
CA ASP A 152 11.59 4.39 -14.62
C ASP A 152 11.42 3.29 -15.68
N ALA A 153 11.52 3.61 -16.98
CA ALA A 153 11.27 2.67 -18.09
C ALA A 153 12.26 1.49 -18.16
N ALA A 154 13.33 1.53 -17.35
CA ALA A 154 14.25 0.41 -17.19
C ALA A 154 13.61 -0.81 -16.50
N TRP A 155 12.53 -0.59 -15.73
CA TRP A 155 11.74 -1.67 -15.16
C TRP A 155 10.68 -2.16 -16.15
N PRO A 156 10.37 -3.46 -16.18
CA PRO A 156 9.48 -4.04 -17.19
C PRO A 156 8.02 -3.60 -17.01
N ALA A 157 7.57 -3.41 -15.77
CA ALA A 157 6.22 -3.03 -15.43
C ALA A 157 6.14 -2.38 -14.05
N ILE A 158 5.08 -1.60 -13.81
CA ILE A 158 4.76 -1.10 -12.46
C ILE A 158 4.54 -2.24 -11.44
N TYR A 159 4.09 -3.40 -11.91
CA TYR A 159 3.84 -4.59 -11.10
C TYR A 159 5.13 -5.32 -10.70
N ASP A 160 6.30 -4.90 -11.17
CA ASP A 160 7.56 -5.55 -10.83
C ASP A 160 7.89 -5.40 -9.33
N LEU A 161 8.05 -6.52 -8.63
CA LEU A 161 8.35 -6.49 -7.19
C LEU A 161 9.75 -5.93 -6.89
N GLY A 162 10.71 -6.07 -7.81
CA GLY A 162 12.02 -5.44 -7.68
C GLY A 162 11.90 -3.93 -7.71
N TYR A 163 11.11 -3.39 -8.65
CA TYR A 163 10.81 -1.96 -8.76
C TYR A 163 10.16 -1.42 -7.50
N LEU A 164 9.06 -2.03 -7.04
CA LEU A 164 8.33 -1.56 -5.87
C LEU A 164 9.20 -1.62 -4.60
N LYS A 165 9.96 -2.70 -4.39
CA LYS A 165 10.86 -2.82 -3.24
C LYS A 165 12.02 -1.83 -3.27
N ALA A 166 12.59 -1.57 -4.45
CA ALA A 166 13.65 -0.57 -4.61
C ALA A 166 13.19 0.84 -4.21
N ASN A 167 11.88 1.10 -4.20
CA ASN A 167 11.30 2.37 -3.79
C ASN A 167 10.83 2.41 -2.31
N ILE A 168 10.98 1.34 -1.53
CA ILE A 168 10.65 1.34 -0.09
C ILE A 168 11.68 2.18 0.68
N GLU A 169 12.97 1.92 0.46
CA GLU A 169 14.08 2.73 0.97
C GLU A 169 14.79 3.42 -0.21
N GLY A 170 14.00 4.06 -1.07
CA GLY A 170 14.44 4.70 -2.31
C GLY A 170 13.33 5.52 -2.98
N GLY A 171 13.67 6.20 -4.08
CA GLY A 171 12.70 6.96 -4.89
C GLY A 171 12.23 8.28 -4.23
N GLU A 172 10.99 8.67 -4.52
CA GLU A 172 10.41 9.91 -3.96
C GLU A 172 10.42 9.87 -2.42
N TYR A 173 10.81 10.96 -1.76
CA TYR A 173 10.97 11.09 -0.31
C TYR A 173 12.11 10.28 0.33
N PHE A 174 12.98 9.68 -0.48
CA PHE A 174 14.26 9.11 -0.02
C PHE A 174 15.43 9.66 -0.83
N ASP A 175 15.45 9.41 -2.13
CA ASP A 175 16.50 9.86 -3.04
C ASP A 175 16.25 11.28 -3.54
N TRP A 176 14.98 11.61 -3.80
CA TRP A 176 14.58 12.84 -4.46
C TRP A 176 13.16 13.29 -4.09
N TYR A 177 12.81 14.52 -4.46
CA TYR A 177 11.47 15.08 -4.39
C TYR A 177 11.16 15.91 -5.64
N TYR A 178 9.90 16.29 -5.84
CA TYR A 178 9.52 17.27 -6.86
C TYR A 178 9.38 18.67 -6.28
N ALA A 179 10.12 19.63 -6.83
CA ALA A 179 10.08 21.02 -6.38
C ALA A 179 8.73 21.72 -6.64
N ASN A 180 7.96 21.25 -7.63
CA ASN A 180 6.65 21.79 -8.01
C ASN A 180 5.93 20.83 -8.97
N ALA A 181 4.68 21.16 -9.32
CA ALA A 181 3.85 20.36 -10.22
C ALA A 181 4.44 20.22 -11.64
N ALA A 182 5.12 21.24 -12.17
CA ALA A 182 5.74 21.16 -13.50
C ALA A 182 6.92 20.17 -13.51
N HIS A 183 7.71 20.15 -12.44
CA HIS A 183 8.77 19.14 -12.25
C HIS A 183 8.18 17.73 -12.18
N ARG A 184 7.08 17.52 -11.43
CA ARG A 184 6.39 16.22 -11.37
C ARG A 184 5.89 15.76 -12.74
N ALA A 185 5.29 16.67 -13.50
CA ALA A 185 4.77 16.38 -14.85
C ALA A 185 5.87 15.98 -15.82
N ALA A 186 7.06 16.59 -15.72
CA ALA A 186 8.22 16.31 -16.55
C ALA A 186 9.18 15.25 -15.96
N GLN A 187 8.84 14.66 -14.80
CA GLN A 187 9.72 13.80 -14.00
C GLN A 187 11.12 14.39 -13.71
N ILE A 188 11.20 15.71 -13.47
CA ILE A 188 12.42 16.40 -13.05
C ILE A 188 12.62 16.22 -11.53
N ARG A 189 13.36 15.19 -11.16
CA ARG A 189 13.61 14.76 -9.78
C ARG A 189 14.73 15.59 -9.15
N THR A 190 14.47 16.24 -8.02
CA THR A 190 15.47 17.01 -7.25
C THR A 190 16.04 16.16 -6.13
N PRO A 191 17.37 15.94 -6.04
CA PRO A 191 17.97 15.13 -4.98
C PRO A 191 17.66 15.65 -3.57
N ILE A 192 17.47 14.73 -2.61
CA ILE A 192 17.40 15.06 -1.19
C ILE A 192 18.81 15.01 -0.60
N GLU A 193 19.34 16.17 -0.25
CA GLU A 193 20.69 16.36 0.28
C GLU A 193 20.64 17.24 1.53
N ASP A 194 21.60 17.04 2.42
CA ASP A 194 21.76 17.88 3.61
C ASP A 194 22.88 18.93 3.49
N GLY A 195 23.90 18.61 2.68
CA GLY A 195 25.08 19.46 2.50
C GLY A 195 25.89 19.66 3.79
N ALA A 196 25.45 20.61 4.63
CA ALA A 196 26.20 21.15 5.75
C ALA A 196 26.60 20.11 6.82
N PHE A 197 25.73 19.14 7.13
CA PHE A 197 25.99 18.14 8.18
C PHE A 197 26.09 16.71 7.65
N GLY A 198 25.79 16.48 6.37
CA GLY A 198 25.87 15.15 5.76
C GLY A 198 24.83 14.16 6.32
N GLU A 199 23.71 14.66 6.85
CA GLU A 199 22.63 13.87 7.44
C GLU A 199 21.37 13.93 6.56
N PRO A 200 21.38 13.47 5.29
CA PRO A 200 20.22 13.60 4.39
C PRO A 200 18.96 12.93 4.95
N TRP A 201 19.11 11.93 5.82
CA TRP A 201 18.00 11.22 6.46
C TRP A 201 17.05 12.12 7.25
N VAL A 202 17.51 13.28 7.77
CA VAL A 202 16.62 14.22 8.49
C VAL A 202 15.56 14.84 7.57
N TRP A 203 15.77 14.76 6.25
CA TRP A 203 14.87 15.26 5.22
C TRP A 203 14.09 14.16 4.47
N ARG A 204 14.36 12.87 4.78
CA ARG A 204 13.80 11.72 4.07
C ARG A 204 12.67 11.10 4.86
N ALA A 205 11.43 11.35 4.44
CA ALA A 205 10.25 10.76 5.09
C ALA A 205 10.18 9.22 4.99
N LYS A 206 10.93 8.59 4.06
CA LYS A 206 11.02 7.12 3.96
C LYS A 206 12.12 6.48 4.78
N ASP A 207 13.05 7.27 5.30
CA ASP A 207 14.28 6.75 5.92
C ASP A 207 14.04 6.34 7.38
N PHE A 208 13.07 5.44 7.58
CA PHE A 208 12.72 4.86 8.88
C PHE A 208 13.96 4.30 9.58
N ARG A 209 14.86 3.68 8.81
CA ARG A 209 16.09 3.08 9.33
C ARG A 209 17.02 4.10 9.95
N SER A 210 17.37 5.15 9.19
CA SER A 210 18.29 6.16 9.71
C SER A 210 17.64 6.99 10.81
N TRP A 211 16.34 7.30 10.71
CA TRP A 211 15.59 7.93 11.80
C TRP A 211 15.66 7.08 13.08
N TRP A 212 15.38 5.78 12.98
CA TRP A 212 15.39 4.88 14.13
C TRP A 212 16.78 4.67 14.75
N ASP A 213 17.84 4.63 13.93
CA ASP A 213 19.20 4.28 14.34
C ASP A 213 20.05 5.48 14.81
N ASN A 214 19.61 6.73 14.59
CA ASN A 214 20.42 7.93 14.89
C ASN A 214 19.86 8.77 16.05
N PRO A 215 20.74 9.44 16.81
CA PRO A 215 20.28 10.46 17.75
C PRO A 215 19.70 11.64 16.97
N HIS A 216 18.53 12.12 17.40
CA HIS A 216 17.88 13.26 16.77
C HIS A 216 18.43 14.56 17.31
N HIS A 217 18.83 15.47 16.43
CA HIS A 217 19.30 16.79 16.80
C HIS A 217 18.47 17.83 16.05
N GLU A 218 17.77 18.66 16.80
CA GLU A 218 17.05 19.79 16.23
C GLU A 218 18.03 20.76 15.56
N ARG A 219 17.50 21.54 14.62
CA ARG A 219 18.24 22.61 13.96
C ARG A 219 17.45 23.88 14.10
N LEU A 220 18.00 24.86 14.80
CA LEU A 220 17.34 26.15 15.03
C LEU A 220 17.94 27.18 14.10
N GLY A 221 17.12 27.76 13.20
CA GLY A 221 17.59 28.62 12.12
C GLY A 221 18.69 27.98 11.27
N GLY A 222 18.60 26.67 11.02
CA GLY A 222 19.61 25.88 10.30
C GLY A 222 20.84 25.45 11.11
N VAL A 223 20.93 25.80 12.40
CA VAL A 223 22.07 25.42 13.26
C VAL A 223 21.75 24.15 14.03
N ARG A 224 22.45 23.06 13.74
CA ARG A 224 22.34 21.78 14.45
C ARG A 224 22.72 21.92 15.92
N GLN A 225 21.81 21.52 16.80
CA GLN A 225 22.01 21.60 18.25
C GLN A 225 22.97 20.51 18.75
N ALA A 226 23.76 20.83 19.77
CA ALA A 226 24.74 19.91 20.34
C ALA A 226 24.10 18.80 21.18
N VAL A 227 22.99 19.11 21.83
CA VAL A 227 22.23 18.17 22.67
C VAL A 227 21.15 17.53 21.79
N PRO A 228 21.03 16.19 21.78
CA PRO A 228 19.95 15.52 21.07
C PRO A 228 18.61 15.69 21.81
N THR A 229 17.52 15.32 21.15
CA THR A 229 16.19 15.24 21.76
C THR A 229 16.11 14.08 22.77
N ALA A 230 14.90 13.82 23.29
CA ALA A 230 14.65 12.69 24.18
C ALA A 230 14.71 11.32 23.48
N TRP A 231 14.69 11.27 22.14
CA TRP A 231 14.74 10.00 21.41
C TRP A 231 16.05 9.26 21.68
N VAL A 232 15.92 7.99 22.06
CA VAL A 232 17.06 7.09 22.21
C VAL A 232 17.07 6.14 21.01
N PRO A 233 18.16 6.10 20.21
CA PRO A 233 18.23 5.26 19.01
C PRO A 233 17.93 3.80 19.31
N GLN A 234 17.10 3.17 18.49
CA GLN A 234 16.68 1.78 18.63
C GLN A 234 15.85 1.44 19.88
N SER A 235 15.35 2.41 20.62
CA SER A 235 14.67 2.16 21.91
C SER A 235 13.32 1.47 21.80
N LYS A 236 12.61 1.68 20.69
CA LYS A 236 11.26 1.12 20.46
C LYS A 236 11.09 0.61 19.03
N PRO A 237 10.28 -0.43 18.79
CA PRO A 237 9.94 -0.83 17.43
C PRO A 237 9.02 0.20 16.76
N ILE A 238 9.01 0.20 15.43
CA ILE A 238 8.04 0.90 14.60
C ILE A 238 6.98 -0.10 14.18
N ARG A 239 5.70 0.26 14.33
CA ARG A 239 4.57 -0.48 13.79
C ARG A 239 3.88 0.35 12.72
N PHE A 240 3.56 -0.27 11.61
CA PHE A 240 2.65 0.34 10.64
C PHE A 240 1.23 0.16 11.17
N THR A 241 0.75 1.17 11.90
CA THR A 241 -0.61 1.24 12.47
C THR A 241 -1.66 1.31 11.38
N GLU A 242 -1.27 1.85 10.23
CA GLU A 242 -1.92 1.63 8.95
C GLU A 242 -0.85 1.49 7.85
N TYR A 243 -1.13 0.70 6.82
CA TYR A 243 -0.48 0.79 5.52
C TYR A 243 -1.38 0.19 4.46
N GLY A 244 -1.23 0.63 3.21
CA GLY A 244 -2.09 0.12 2.15
C GLY A 244 -2.00 0.95 0.88
N CYS A 245 -2.64 0.45 -0.15
CA CYS A 245 -2.79 1.13 -1.42
C CYS A 245 -4.18 0.81 -1.97
N ALA A 246 -4.83 1.81 -2.56
CA ALA A 246 -6.10 1.62 -3.25
C ALA A 246 -5.96 0.68 -4.45
N ALA A 247 -7.02 -0.08 -4.76
CA ALA A 247 -7.09 -0.93 -5.95
C ALA A 247 -7.41 -0.13 -7.23
N ILE A 248 -6.53 0.79 -7.58
CA ILE A 248 -6.67 1.73 -8.70
C ILE A 248 -5.33 1.79 -9.47
N ASP A 249 -5.37 2.02 -10.78
CA ASP A 249 -4.18 2.14 -11.62
C ASP A 249 -3.16 3.08 -10.98
N ARG A 250 -1.93 2.59 -10.80
CA ARG A 250 -0.82 3.33 -10.19
C ARG A 250 -1.12 3.82 -8.78
N GLY A 251 -1.96 3.12 -8.02
CA GLY A 251 -2.19 3.38 -6.60
C GLY A 251 -0.87 3.57 -5.81
N THR A 252 0.17 2.84 -6.18
CA THR A 252 1.49 2.93 -5.54
C THR A 252 2.22 4.24 -5.75
N ASN A 253 1.79 5.10 -6.69
CA ASN A 253 2.34 6.44 -6.85
C ASN A 253 1.90 7.40 -5.75
N GLU A 254 0.71 7.20 -5.18
CA GLU A 254 0.18 7.96 -4.04
C GLU A 254 -0.74 7.05 -3.20
N PRO A 255 -0.17 6.16 -2.36
CA PRO A 255 -0.94 5.13 -1.67
C PRO A 255 -2.03 5.63 -0.72
N ASN A 256 -1.95 6.89 -0.26
CA ASN A 256 -2.98 7.55 0.55
C ASN A 256 -4.21 7.99 -0.26
N ARG A 257 -4.15 8.01 -1.60
CA ARG A 257 -5.25 8.46 -2.45
C ARG A 257 -6.22 7.34 -2.76
N PHE A 258 -7.51 7.66 -2.67
CA PHE A 258 -8.62 6.82 -3.07
C PHE A 258 -9.78 7.68 -3.58
N LEU A 259 -10.65 7.08 -4.39
CA LEU A 259 -11.87 7.74 -4.87
C LEU A 259 -12.99 7.56 -3.85
N ASP A 260 -13.38 8.65 -3.20
CA ASP A 260 -14.57 8.74 -2.37
C ASP A 260 -15.26 10.09 -2.59
N PRO A 261 -16.39 10.15 -3.32
CA PRO A 261 -17.10 11.41 -3.58
C PRO A 261 -17.48 12.22 -2.32
N LYS A 262 -17.42 11.62 -1.12
CA LYS A 262 -17.69 12.27 0.17
C LYS A 262 -16.45 12.74 0.92
N SER A 263 -15.25 12.38 0.47
CA SER A 263 -13.97 12.74 1.11
C SER A 263 -13.34 13.96 0.43
N SER A 264 -12.80 14.89 1.23
CA SER A 264 -11.95 15.99 0.73
C SER A 264 -10.64 15.50 0.13
N GLU A 265 -10.20 14.29 0.48
CA GLU A 265 -8.97 13.66 -0.01
C GLU A 265 -9.18 12.85 -1.30
N SER A 266 -10.40 12.87 -1.86
CA SER A 266 -10.75 12.13 -3.07
C SER A 266 -10.04 12.66 -4.30
N ALA A 267 -8.96 11.98 -4.67
CA ALA A 267 -8.25 12.19 -5.92
C ALA A 267 -7.74 10.84 -6.45
N ILE A 268 -7.45 10.79 -7.75
CA ILE A 268 -6.73 9.65 -8.33
C ILE A 268 -5.22 9.84 -8.13
N PRO A 269 -4.45 8.75 -7.99
CA PRO A 269 -3.00 8.83 -7.88
C PRO A 269 -2.35 9.50 -9.10
N TYR A 270 -1.18 10.10 -8.90
CA TYR A 270 -0.44 10.74 -9.99
C TYR A 270 -0.24 9.84 -11.21
N GLY A 271 -0.65 10.35 -12.37
CA GLY A 271 -0.54 9.66 -13.64
C GLY A 271 -1.59 8.56 -13.86
N SER A 272 -2.35 8.16 -12.85
CA SER A 272 -3.42 7.17 -12.97
C SER A 272 -4.45 7.55 -14.04
N ASP A 273 -5.00 6.56 -14.72
CA ASP A 273 -6.22 6.72 -15.55
C ASP A 273 -7.52 6.41 -14.79
N GLY A 274 -7.41 6.02 -13.52
CA GLY A 274 -8.52 5.77 -12.61
C GLY A 274 -9.18 4.40 -12.73
N ARG A 275 -8.71 3.50 -13.61
CA ARG A 275 -9.30 2.15 -13.71
C ARG A 275 -9.00 1.33 -12.45
N ARG A 276 -9.92 0.42 -12.08
CA ARG A 276 -9.70 -0.57 -11.02
C ARG A 276 -8.50 -1.45 -11.34
N ASP A 277 -7.62 -1.62 -10.35
CA ASP A 277 -6.44 -2.46 -10.45
C ASP A 277 -6.21 -3.19 -9.12
N ASP A 278 -6.75 -4.40 -9.01
CA ASP A 278 -6.58 -5.22 -7.80
C ASP A 278 -5.15 -5.81 -7.73
N LEU A 279 -4.44 -5.93 -8.85
CA LEU A 279 -3.09 -6.52 -8.89
C LEU A 279 -2.07 -5.55 -8.28
N ILE A 280 -2.16 -4.25 -8.57
CA ILE A 280 -1.21 -3.28 -8.01
C ILE A 280 -1.32 -3.22 -6.48
N GLN A 281 -2.54 -3.31 -5.92
CA GLN A 281 -2.75 -3.43 -4.47
C GLN A 281 -2.07 -4.68 -3.91
N MET A 282 -2.27 -5.85 -4.54
CA MET A 282 -1.59 -7.09 -4.13
C MET A 282 -0.06 -6.93 -4.17
N GLN A 283 0.50 -6.35 -5.24
CA GLN A 283 1.95 -6.20 -5.39
C GLN A 283 2.54 -5.21 -4.39
N TYR A 284 1.83 -4.14 -4.03
CA TYR A 284 2.22 -3.23 -2.94
C TYR A 284 2.37 -3.97 -1.61
N LEU A 285 1.35 -4.74 -1.22
CA LEU A 285 1.35 -5.49 0.04
C LEU A 285 2.47 -6.55 0.07
N ARG A 286 2.66 -7.25 -1.06
CA ARG A 286 3.76 -8.21 -1.22
C ARG A 286 5.12 -7.53 -1.14
N ALA A 287 5.31 -6.37 -1.77
CA ALA A 287 6.58 -5.65 -1.75
C ALA A 287 6.98 -5.27 -0.33
N LEU A 288 6.07 -4.65 0.45
CA LEU A 288 6.34 -4.28 1.85
C LEU A 288 6.61 -5.50 2.73
N HIS A 289 5.78 -6.54 2.64
CA HIS A 289 5.95 -7.73 3.45
C HIS A 289 7.25 -8.48 3.13
N GLU A 290 7.59 -8.65 1.84
CA GLU A 290 8.83 -9.31 1.43
C GLU A 290 10.09 -8.46 1.74
N HIS A 291 9.99 -7.12 1.76
CA HIS A 291 11.12 -6.24 2.10
C HIS A 291 11.40 -6.23 3.60
N TRP A 292 10.39 -5.93 4.42
CA TRP A 292 10.55 -5.83 5.87
C TRP A 292 10.55 -7.20 6.58
N GLY A 293 10.06 -8.25 5.92
CA GLY A 293 10.19 -9.63 6.38
C GLY A 293 11.58 -10.24 6.14
N ASP A 294 12.44 -9.58 5.35
CA ASP A 294 13.83 -10.00 5.17
C ASP A 294 14.69 -9.51 6.35
N PRO A 295 15.24 -10.42 7.19
CA PRO A 295 16.05 -10.03 8.35
C PRO A 295 17.37 -9.33 7.97
N VAL A 296 17.81 -9.41 6.71
CA VAL A 296 18.96 -8.64 6.22
C VAL A 296 18.61 -7.15 6.04
N ARG A 297 17.34 -6.84 5.77
CA ARG A 297 16.86 -5.46 5.55
C ARG A 297 16.25 -4.84 6.81
N ASN A 298 15.73 -5.64 7.72
CA ASN A 298 15.07 -5.17 8.93
C ASN A 298 15.94 -5.48 10.17
N PRO A 299 16.75 -4.52 10.63
CA PRO A 299 17.71 -4.77 11.71
C PRO A 299 17.03 -5.09 13.04
N VAL A 300 17.73 -5.84 13.89
CA VAL A 300 17.26 -6.18 15.25
C VAL A 300 17.87 -5.21 16.26
N SER A 301 17.03 -4.64 17.13
CA SER A 301 17.47 -3.76 18.21
C SER A 301 18.26 -4.50 19.27
N ALA A 302 19.38 -3.92 19.69
CA ALA A 302 20.09 -4.40 20.87
C ALA A 302 19.35 -4.07 22.20
N GLN A 303 18.40 -3.12 22.18
CA GLN A 303 17.69 -2.67 23.38
C GLN A 303 16.54 -3.60 23.79
N TYR A 304 15.71 -4.00 22.82
CA TYR A 304 14.52 -4.84 23.06
C TYR A 304 14.57 -6.20 22.37
N GLY A 305 15.59 -6.48 21.54
CA GLY A 305 15.80 -7.79 20.93
C GLY A 305 14.85 -8.18 19.79
N GLY A 306 14.06 -7.23 19.27
CA GLY A 306 13.14 -7.43 18.15
C GLY A 306 13.52 -6.62 16.90
N ALA A 307 12.80 -6.84 15.80
CA ALA A 307 13.01 -6.14 14.54
C ALA A 307 12.57 -4.67 14.61
N MET A 308 13.26 -3.79 13.88
CA MET A 308 12.97 -2.35 13.78
C MET A 308 11.54 -2.10 13.30
N ILE A 309 11.14 -2.67 12.18
CA ILE A 309 9.74 -2.68 11.72
C ILE A 309 9.09 -3.97 12.20
N ASP A 310 8.10 -3.85 13.07
CA ASP A 310 7.32 -4.99 13.56
C ASP A 310 6.16 -5.30 12.61
N MET A 311 6.47 -6.04 11.53
CA MET A 311 5.47 -6.52 10.57
C MET A 311 4.51 -7.57 11.14
N GLY A 312 4.77 -8.11 12.34
CA GLY A 312 3.83 -8.97 13.05
C GLY A 312 2.58 -8.19 13.50
N HIS A 313 2.75 -6.88 13.71
CA HIS A 313 1.69 -5.92 14.05
C HIS A 313 1.61 -4.80 13.00
N GLY A 314 1.81 -5.15 11.73
CA GLY A 314 1.49 -4.27 10.59
C GLY A 314 0.02 -4.42 10.21
N HIS A 315 -0.74 -3.33 10.22
CA HIS A 315 -2.18 -3.36 9.97
C HIS A 315 -2.52 -2.82 8.58
N VAL A 316 -2.99 -3.71 7.69
CA VAL A 316 -3.38 -3.31 6.34
C VAL A 316 -4.72 -2.57 6.38
N TRP A 317 -4.75 -1.35 5.83
CA TRP A 317 -5.98 -0.65 5.54
C TRP A 317 -6.54 -1.16 4.19
N SER A 318 -7.75 -1.72 4.11
CA SER A 318 -8.63 -2.06 5.25
C SER A 318 -9.41 -3.35 5.07
N TRP A 319 -9.79 -3.96 6.20
CA TRP A 319 -10.72 -5.07 6.25
C TRP A 319 -12.03 -4.63 6.90
N ASP A 320 -13.13 -4.75 6.17
CA ASP A 320 -14.46 -4.40 6.66
C ASP A 320 -15.13 -5.59 7.35
N ALA A 321 -15.85 -5.34 8.45
CA ALA A 321 -16.62 -6.36 9.14
C ALA A 321 -17.85 -6.84 8.34
N ARG A 322 -18.32 -6.05 7.37
CA ARG A 322 -19.43 -6.43 6.49
C ARG A 322 -18.99 -7.60 5.58
N PRO A 323 -19.82 -8.64 5.44
CA PRO A 323 -19.45 -9.83 4.66
C PRO A 323 -19.39 -9.53 3.17
N PHE A 324 -18.40 -10.11 2.49
CA PHE A 324 -18.34 -10.17 1.03
C PHE A 324 -19.13 -11.39 0.52
N PRO A 325 -19.89 -11.30 -0.58
CA PRO A 325 -20.02 -10.16 -1.50
C PRO A 325 -21.12 -9.16 -1.13
N GLN A 326 -21.86 -9.38 -0.02
CA GLN A 326 -22.95 -8.48 0.35
C GLN A 326 -22.45 -7.04 0.40
N PHE A 327 -21.35 -6.74 1.10
CA PHE A 327 -20.60 -5.53 0.83
C PHE A 327 -19.61 -5.83 -0.30
N PRO A 328 -19.63 -5.08 -1.42
CA PRO A 328 -20.37 -3.83 -1.65
C PRO A 328 -21.77 -3.94 -2.30
N ALA A 329 -22.24 -5.13 -2.66
CA ALA A 329 -23.41 -5.34 -3.52
C ALA A 329 -24.78 -4.86 -2.96
N ASN A 330 -25.01 -4.87 -1.64
CA ASN A 330 -26.29 -4.50 -1.02
C ASN A 330 -26.40 -2.98 -0.81
N SER A 331 -26.58 -2.26 -1.91
CA SER A 331 -26.69 -0.79 -1.94
C SER A 331 -27.98 -0.24 -1.33
N ASP A 332 -29.00 -1.09 -1.13
CA ASP A 332 -30.22 -0.72 -0.39
C ASP A 332 -29.94 -0.51 1.10
N LEU A 333 -29.00 -1.26 1.66
CA LEU A 333 -28.60 -1.16 3.07
C LEU A 333 -27.42 -0.22 3.30
N TRP A 334 -26.45 -0.18 2.38
CA TRP A 334 -25.20 0.58 2.53
C TRP A 334 -25.02 1.63 1.43
N SER A 335 -24.50 2.79 1.82
CA SER A 335 -24.43 3.97 0.92
C SER A 335 -23.06 4.19 0.26
N ASP A 336 -22.06 3.38 0.60
CA ASP A 336 -20.64 3.54 0.28
C ASP A 336 -20.08 2.41 -0.60
N GLY A 337 -20.92 1.49 -1.09
CA GLY A 337 -20.49 0.36 -1.92
C GLY A 337 -19.79 0.77 -3.22
N ALA A 338 -20.09 1.94 -3.78
CA ALA A 338 -19.44 2.45 -4.99
C ALA A 338 -17.92 2.65 -4.82
N ASN A 339 -17.48 2.97 -3.59
CA ASN A 339 -16.08 3.24 -3.30
C ASN A 339 -15.23 1.95 -3.33
N TYR A 340 -15.83 0.78 -3.10
CA TYR A 340 -15.12 -0.51 -3.01
C TYR A 340 -14.18 -0.75 -4.19
N SER A 341 -14.68 -0.54 -5.41
CA SER A 341 -13.97 -0.83 -6.66
C SER A 341 -12.61 -0.13 -6.79
N HIS A 342 -12.41 1.02 -6.14
CA HIS A 342 -11.19 1.83 -6.22
C HIS A 342 -10.63 2.20 -4.84
N GLY A 343 -11.10 1.56 -3.78
CA GLY A 343 -10.64 1.80 -2.41
C GLY A 343 -9.69 0.72 -1.91
N HIS A 344 -9.27 0.88 -0.66
CA HIS A 344 -8.28 0.03 0.01
C HIS A 344 -8.81 -1.32 0.50
N TRP A 345 -10.12 -1.54 0.47
CA TRP A 345 -10.74 -2.76 1.02
C TRP A 345 -10.13 -4.05 0.48
N LEU A 346 -9.86 -4.98 1.40
CA LEU A 346 -9.34 -6.32 1.12
C LEU A 346 -10.44 -7.38 0.99
N ASN A 347 -11.64 -7.09 1.47
CA ASN A 347 -12.81 -7.97 1.37
C ASN A 347 -12.96 -8.48 -0.07
N GLY A 348 -13.07 -9.79 -0.28
CA GLY A 348 -13.14 -10.40 -1.62
C GLY A 348 -11.84 -10.42 -2.43
N ARG A 349 -10.84 -9.61 -2.08
CA ARG A 349 -9.54 -9.53 -2.79
C ARG A 349 -8.45 -10.37 -2.16
N ALA A 350 -8.39 -10.43 -0.82
CA ALA A 350 -7.30 -11.06 -0.07
C ALA A 350 -7.08 -12.55 -0.37
N GLY A 351 -8.11 -13.27 -0.83
CA GLY A 351 -8.01 -14.70 -1.17
C GLY A 351 -7.40 -14.97 -2.56
N SER A 352 -7.23 -13.94 -3.39
CA SER A 352 -6.71 -14.08 -4.74
C SER A 352 -5.24 -14.49 -4.76
N GLN A 353 -4.80 -15.14 -5.83
CA GLN A 353 -3.42 -15.58 -6.02
C GLN A 353 -2.75 -14.86 -7.19
N PRO A 354 -1.43 -14.57 -7.12
CA PRO A 354 -0.71 -14.06 -8.27
C PRO A 354 -0.60 -15.13 -9.35
N LEU A 355 -0.84 -14.74 -10.61
CA LEU A 355 -0.78 -15.63 -11.78
C LEU A 355 0.53 -16.43 -11.84
N ALA A 356 1.65 -15.78 -11.51
CA ALA A 356 2.97 -16.40 -11.45
C ALA A 356 3.00 -17.64 -10.55
N SER A 357 2.38 -17.59 -9.36
CA SER A 357 2.34 -18.72 -8.43
C SER A 357 1.45 -19.84 -8.94
N VAL A 358 0.29 -19.52 -9.55
CA VAL A 358 -0.61 -20.52 -10.12
C VAL A 358 0.06 -21.27 -11.28
N VAL A 359 0.72 -20.55 -12.19
CA VAL A 359 1.49 -21.15 -13.30
C VAL A 359 2.65 -21.99 -12.79
N ALA A 360 3.40 -21.49 -11.80
CA ALA A 360 4.50 -22.22 -11.19
C ALA A 360 4.04 -23.53 -10.53
N GLU A 361 2.89 -23.51 -9.86
CA GLU A 361 2.30 -24.70 -9.25
C GLU A 361 1.93 -25.76 -10.30
N ILE A 362 1.30 -25.36 -11.42
CA ILE A 362 0.94 -26.28 -12.50
C ILE A 362 2.20 -26.93 -13.10
N CYS A 363 3.25 -26.13 -13.33
CA CYS A 363 4.54 -26.62 -13.83
C CYS A 363 5.17 -27.62 -12.85
N ALA A 364 5.22 -27.26 -11.57
CA ALA A 364 5.79 -28.10 -10.51
C ALA A 364 5.05 -29.44 -10.37
N ARG A 365 3.72 -29.43 -10.45
CA ARG A 365 2.88 -30.65 -10.46
C ARG A 365 3.11 -31.51 -11.71
N SER A 366 3.48 -30.88 -12.83
CA SER A 366 3.84 -31.55 -14.08
C SER A 366 5.31 -32.01 -14.13
N GLY A 367 6.09 -31.76 -13.07
CA GLY A 367 7.51 -32.13 -12.98
C GLY A 367 8.48 -31.12 -13.60
N LEU A 368 7.99 -29.98 -14.12
CA LEU A 368 8.83 -28.93 -14.69
C LEU A 368 9.23 -27.94 -13.59
N ARG A 369 10.54 -27.80 -13.36
CA ARG A 369 11.11 -26.95 -12.29
C ARG A 369 11.94 -25.79 -12.82
N ASP A 370 12.59 -25.97 -13.97
CA ASP A 370 13.37 -24.93 -14.64
C ASP A 370 12.44 -23.98 -15.39
N ILE A 371 11.79 -23.10 -14.63
CA ILE A 371 10.83 -22.12 -15.11
C ILE A 371 11.19 -20.72 -14.67
N ASP A 372 10.80 -19.73 -15.48
CA ASP A 372 10.86 -18.32 -15.14
C ASP A 372 9.45 -17.73 -15.29
N VAL A 373 8.84 -17.33 -14.17
CA VAL A 373 7.51 -16.70 -14.12
C VAL A 373 7.58 -15.23 -13.71
N SER A 374 8.78 -14.64 -13.68
CA SER A 374 9.00 -13.25 -13.21
C SER A 374 8.30 -12.22 -14.10
N GLY A 375 8.08 -12.54 -15.37
CA GLY A 375 7.38 -11.72 -16.34
C GLY A 375 5.86 -11.92 -16.38
N LEU A 376 5.24 -12.61 -15.41
CA LEU A 376 3.79 -12.80 -15.32
C LEU A 376 3.15 -11.81 -14.33
N TYR A 377 2.21 -11.02 -14.84
CA TYR A 377 1.46 -10.04 -14.06
C TYR A 377 -0.04 -10.28 -14.24
N GLY A 378 -0.67 -10.86 -13.22
CA GLY A 378 -2.11 -11.15 -13.25
C GLY A 378 -2.61 -11.57 -11.87
N LEU A 379 -3.88 -11.28 -11.62
CA LEU A 379 -4.58 -11.67 -10.40
C LEU A 379 -5.56 -12.80 -10.70
N VAL A 380 -5.40 -13.96 -10.06
CA VAL A 380 -6.28 -15.12 -10.18
C VAL A 380 -7.20 -15.18 -8.97
N ARG A 381 -8.48 -14.85 -9.15
CA ARG A 381 -9.50 -14.83 -8.07
C ARG A 381 -10.00 -16.22 -7.71
N GLY A 382 -10.06 -17.10 -8.70
CA GLY A 382 -10.44 -18.50 -8.53
C GLY A 382 -10.17 -19.25 -9.83
N PHE A 383 -9.54 -20.41 -9.72
CA PHE A 383 -9.23 -21.28 -10.86
C PHE A 383 -9.41 -22.73 -10.44
N ALA A 384 -10.19 -23.50 -11.20
CA ALA A 384 -10.48 -24.89 -10.90
C ALA A 384 -10.10 -25.81 -12.06
N VAL A 385 -9.34 -26.86 -11.77
CA VAL A 385 -9.03 -27.95 -12.70
C VAL A 385 -9.76 -29.19 -12.18
N ALA A 386 -10.92 -29.48 -12.75
CA ALA A 386 -11.79 -30.57 -12.29
C ALA A 386 -11.37 -31.94 -12.85
N ASP A 387 -10.84 -31.96 -14.08
CA ASP A 387 -10.53 -33.19 -14.80
C ASP A 387 -9.04 -33.52 -14.78
N VAL A 388 -8.73 -34.82 -14.84
CA VAL A 388 -7.36 -35.29 -15.05
C VAL A 388 -6.94 -34.94 -16.47
N GLY A 389 -5.93 -34.09 -16.60
CA GLY A 389 -5.44 -33.61 -17.89
C GLY A 389 -3.94 -33.32 -17.88
N THR A 390 -3.45 -32.77 -19.00
CA THR A 390 -2.05 -32.35 -19.10
C THR A 390 -1.85 -30.98 -18.46
N GLY A 391 -0.63 -30.69 -17.98
CA GLY A 391 -0.29 -29.34 -17.49
C GLY A 391 -0.53 -28.25 -18.54
N ARG A 392 -0.28 -28.55 -19.83
CA ARG A 392 -0.62 -27.65 -20.94
C ARG A 392 -2.11 -27.33 -21.00
N ALA A 393 -2.98 -28.34 -20.87
CA ALA A 393 -4.42 -28.13 -20.89
C ALA A 393 -4.88 -27.26 -19.70
N ALA A 394 -4.25 -27.40 -18.53
CA ALA A 394 -4.51 -26.53 -17.38
C ALA A 394 -3.99 -25.08 -17.58
N LEU A 395 -2.88 -24.88 -18.29
CA LEU A 395 -2.34 -23.55 -18.59
C LEU A 395 -3.14 -22.80 -19.66
N GLN A 396 -3.73 -23.51 -20.63
CA GLN A 396 -4.37 -22.89 -21.79
C GLN A 396 -5.46 -21.85 -21.43
N PRO A 397 -6.39 -22.10 -20.48
CA PRO A 397 -7.37 -21.09 -20.07
C PRO A 397 -6.73 -19.83 -19.48
N LEU A 398 -5.64 -19.99 -18.71
CA LEU A 398 -4.88 -18.87 -18.15
C LEU A 398 -4.19 -18.07 -19.27
N MET A 399 -3.58 -18.75 -20.24
CA MET A 399 -2.92 -18.11 -21.38
C MET A 399 -3.90 -17.30 -22.24
N LEU A 400 -5.14 -17.80 -22.39
CA LEU A 400 -6.22 -17.10 -23.09
C LEU A 400 -6.73 -15.91 -22.28
N ALA A 401 -6.96 -16.06 -20.98
CA ALA A 401 -7.53 -15.02 -20.13
C ALA A 401 -6.58 -13.84 -19.89
N TYR A 402 -5.30 -14.12 -19.61
CA TYR A 402 -4.32 -13.10 -19.24
C TYR A 402 -3.41 -12.69 -20.41
N GLY A 403 -3.38 -13.47 -21.49
CA GLY A 403 -2.60 -13.12 -22.67
C GLY A 403 -1.09 -13.23 -22.48
N PHE A 404 -0.58 -14.35 -21.93
CA PHE A 404 0.86 -14.59 -21.80
C PHE A 404 1.33 -15.73 -22.72
N ASP A 405 2.62 -15.70 -23.05
CA ASP A 405 3.30 -16.73 -23.84
C ASP A 405 4.15 -17.63 -22.94
N ALA A 406 4.31 -18.88 -23.38
CA ALA A 406 5.25 -19.85 -22.80
C ALA A 406 6.37 -20.10 -23.82
N ILE A 407 7.58 -19.68 -23.49
CA ILE A 407 8.73 -19.62 -24.39
C ILE A 407 9.84 -20.44 -23.77
N GLU A 408 10.33 -21.45 -24.49
CA GLU A 408 11.53 -22.19 -24.09
C GLU A 408 12.76 -21.49 -24.68
N ARG A 409 13.74 -21.19 -23.81
CA ARG A 409 15.08 -20.73 -24.20
C ARG A 409 16.10 -21.34 -23.26
N ASP A 410 17.16 -21.91 -23.84
CA ASP A 410 18.31 -22.46 -23.12
C ASP A 410 17.94 -23.45 -21.99
N GLY A 411 16.90 -24.25 -22.19
CA GLY A 411 16.41 -25.25 -21.23
C GLY A 411 15.50 -24.70 -20.14
N THR A 412 15.20 -23.39 -20.14
CA THR A 412 14.27 -22.75 -19.19
C THR A 412 12.97 -22.39 -19.90
N MET A 413 11.84 -22.75 -19.31
CA MET A 413 10.52 -22.30 -19.76
C MET A 413 10.20 -20.93 -19.14
N SER A 414 10.32 -19.87 -19.92
CA SER A 414 9.96 -18.51 -19.51
C SER A 414 8.53 -18.20 -19.88
N PHE A 415 7.77 -17.66 -18.93
CA PHE A 415 6.40 -17.23 -19.09
C PHE A 415 6.33 -15.70 -18.97
N ARG A 416 5.81 -15.04 -20.00
CA ARG A 416 5.81 -13.57 -20.09
C ARG A 416 4.52 -13.04 -20.66
N MET A 417 4.04 -11.92 -20.12
CA MET A 417 2.87 -11.21 -20.67
C MET A 417 3.15 -10.77 -22.11
N ARG A 418 2.13 -10.84 -22.98
CA ARG A 418 2.18 -10.23 -24.31
C ARG A 418 1.98 -8.72 -24.16
N ASP A 419 2.97 -7.94 -24.54
CA ASP A 419 2.95 -6.47 -24.41
C ASP A 419 3.20 -5.72 -25.74
N GLY A 420 3.65 -6.43 -26.78
CA GLY A 420 4.01 -5.83 -28.07
C GLY A 420 5.24 -4.93 -28.03
N ARG A 421 6.05 -5.01 -26.96
CA ARG A 421 7.23 -4.17 -26.75
C ARG A 421 8.51 -4.90 -27.17
N GLY A 422 9.57 -4.12 -27.39
CA GLY A 422 10.90 -4.68 -27.69
C GLY A 422 11.02 -5.31 -29.08
N ALA A 423 10.14 -4.93 -30.02
CA ALA A 423 10.25 -5.36 -31.41
C ALA A 423 11.61 -4.94 -31.99
N GLN A 424 12.34 -5.88 -32.57
CA GLN A 424 13.54 -5.56 -33.34
C GLN A 424 13.15 -5.18 -34.76
N GLY A 425 13.52 -3.97 -35.17
CA GLY A 425 13.44 -3.57 -36.57
C GLY A 425 14.43 -4.38 -37.37
N LEU A 426 13.92 -5.23 -38.26
CA LEU A 426 14.72 -5.95 -39.24
C LEU A 426 14.49 -5.29 -40.60
N GLU A 427 15.58 -4.92 -41.26
CA GLU A 427 15.56 -4.51 -42.66
C GLU A 427 15.65 -5.73 -43.57
N GLY A 428 15.33 -5.56 -44.86
CA GLY A 428 15.44 -6.67 -45.81
C GLY A 428 16.84 -7.30 -45.80
N SER A 429 17.90 -6.50 -45.67
CA SER A 429 19.28 -6.98 -45.60
C SER A 429 19.59 -7.87 -44.40
N ASP A 430 18.77 -7.84 -43.35
CA ASP A 430 18.96 -8.66 -42.15
C ASP A 430 18.30 -10.05 -42.29
N LEU A 431 17.48 -10.25 -43.33
CA LEU A 431 16.74 -11.48 -43.55
C LEU A 431 17.60 -12.51 -44.30
N ALA A 432 17.49 -13.78 -43.89
CA ALA A 432 18.12 -14.88 -44.60
C ALA A 432 17.40 -15.16 -45.92
N VAL A 433 18.17 -15.44 -46.98
CA VAL A 433 17.63 -15.82 -48.29
C VAL A 433 17.48 -17.34 -48.35
N THR A 434 16.30 -17.82 -48.76
CA THR A 434 15.99 -19.24 -48.99
C THR A 434 15.41 -19.43 -50.38
N GLU A 435 15.69 -20.56 -51.02
CA GLU A 435 15.08 -20.94 -52.32
C GLU A 435 13.63 -21.42 -52.16
N GLU A 436 13.17 -21.61 -50.92
CA GLU A 436 11.81 -22.09 -50.60
C GLU A 436 10.75 -20.98 -50.66
N LEU A 437 11.16 -19.71 -50.74
CA LEU A 437 10.26 -18.55 -50.77
C LEU A 437 10.51 -17.70 -52.02
N ASP A 438 9.43 -17.33 -52.71
CA ASP A 438 9.47 -16.37 -53.80
C ASP A 438 9.50 -14.92 -53.23
N GLY A 439 10.65 -14.52 -52.70
CA GLY A 439 10.88 -13.17 -52.17
C GLY A 439 11.57 -13.15 -50.80
N TRP A 440 11.58 -11.98 -50.16
CA TRP A 440 12.25 -11.76 -48.87
C TRP A 440 11.32 -12.06 -47.69
N VAL A 441 10.02 -11.86 -47.88
CA VAL A 441 8.97 -12.08 -46.87
C VAL A 441 7.71 -12.59 -47.57
N GLU A 442 7.13 -13.67 -47.07
CA GLU A 442 5.79 -14.13 -47.43
C GLU A 442 4.78 -13.64 -46.38
N THR A 443 3.75 -12.92 -46.83
CA THR A 443 2.69 -12.41 -45.95
C THR A 443 1.38 -13.10 -46.28
N VAL A 444 0.86 -13.87 -45.33
CA VAL A 444 -0.43 -14.57 -45.47
C VAL A 444 -1.52 -13.79 -44.74
N ARG A 445 -2.63 -13.52 -45.44
CA ARG A 445 -3.84 -12.95 -44.84
C ARG A 445 -4.94 -14.01 -44.84
N THR A 446 -5.46 -14.34 -43.66
CA THR A 446 -6.59 -15.28 -43.50
C THR A 446 -7.85 -14.77 -44.22
N PRO A 447 -8.66 -15.64 -44.83
CA PRO A 447 -9.93 -15.24 -45.44
C PRO A 447 -10.88 -14.57 -44.44
N GLU A 448 -11.57 -13.52 -44.88
CA GLU A 448 -12.50 -12.76 -44.04
C GLU A 448 -13.60 -13.65 -43.42
N ALA A 449 -14.06 -14.67 -44.15
CA ALA A 449 -15.09 -15.60 -43.69
C ALA A 449 -14.66 -16.48 -42.50
N GLU A 450 -13.37 -16.57 -42.21
CA GLU A 450 -12.81 -17.32 -41.07
C GLU A 450 -12.43 -16.40 -39.90
N VAL A 451 -12.52 -15.08 -40.08
CA VAL A 451 -12.34 -14.11 -39.00
C VAL A 451 -13.60 -14.12 -38.13
N ALA A 452 -13.42 -14.34 -36.83
CA ALA A 452 -14.52 -14.32 -35.90
C ALA A 452 -14.89 -12.86 -35.55
N GLY A 453 -15.90 -12.30 -36.22
CA GLY A 453 -16.44 -11.00 -35.80
C GLY A 453 -17.23 -11.05 -34.48
N ARG A 454 -17.50 -12.25 -33.94
CA ARG A 454 -18.11 -12.44 -32.63
C ARG A 454 -17.27 -13.37 -31.77
N VAL A 455 -16.94 -12.91 -30.56
CA VAL A 455 -16.28 -13.70 -29.53
C VAL A 455 -17.19 -13.81 -28.31
N ARG A 456 -17.37 -15.04 -27.80
CA ARG A 456 -18.13 -15.33 -26.59
C ARG A 456 -17.25 -15.97 -25.54
N LEU A 457 -17.36 -15.48 -24.31
CA LEU A 457 -16.66 -16.00 -23.14
C LEU A 457 -17.68 -16.48 -22.11
N ALA A 458 -17.56 -17.73 -21.65
CA ALA A 458 -18.26 -18.21 -20.48
C ALA A 458 -17.29 -18.34 -19.30
N PHE A 459 -17.70 -17.87 -18.12
CA PHE A 459 -16.88 -17.81 -16.91
C PHE A 459 -17.74 -17.90 -15.64
N VAL A 460 -17.11 -17.98 -14.47
CA VAL A 460 -17.80 -17.97 -13.16
C VAL A 460 -17.79 -16.55 -12.57
N GLU A 461 -18.93 -16.02 -12.16
CA GLU A 461 -19.04 -14.67 -11.57
C GLU A 461 -18.42 -14.63 -10.16
N ALA A 462 -17.31 -13.89 -10.00
CA ALA A 462 -16.54 -13.86 -8.76
C ALA A 462 -17.18 -13.02 -7.64
N GLU A 463 -18.05 -12.06 -7.98
CA GLU A 463 -18.62 -11.09 -7.04
C GLU A 463 -20.09 -11.39 -6.68
N GLY A 464 -20.59 -12.56 -7.07
CA GLY A 464 -21.95 -13.05 -6.78
C GLY A 464 -21.93 -14.47 -6.19
N ASP A 465 -22.98 -15.25 -6.47
CA ASP A 465 -23.13 -16.63 -5.98
C ASP A 465 -22.33 -17.67 -6.78
N TYR A 466 -21.23 -17.25 -7.45
CA TYR A 466 -20.40 -18.09 -8.33
C TYR A 466 -21.20 -18.80 -9.44
N GLU A 467 -22.17 -18.09 -10.01
CA GLU A 467 -22.96 -18.59 -11.13
C GLU A 467 -22.18 -18.50 -12.45
N ALA A 468 -22.50 -19.39 -13.40
CA ALA A 468 -21.99 -19.27 -14.75
C ALA A 468 -22.58 -18.03 -15.44
N ARG A 469 -21.71 -17.21 -16.03
CA ARG A 469 -22.05 -16.04 -16.84
C ARG A 469 -21.42 -16.15 -18.21
N ALA A 470 -22.02 -15.46 -19.18
CA ALA A 470 -21.47 -15.35 -20.51
C ALA A 470 -21.57 -13.91 -21.01
N VAL A 471 -20.51 -13.45 -21.66
CA VAL A 471 -20.46 -12.14 -22.34
C VAL A 471 -20.02 -12.35 -23.79
N GLU A 472 -20.45 -11.46 -24.68
CA GLU A 472 -19.99 -11.46 -26.06
C GLU A 472 -19.56 -10.06 -26.51
N ALA A 473 -18.52 -10.03 -27.33
CA ALA A 473 -18.08 -8.85 -28.07
C ALA A 473 -18.38 -9.08 -29.55
N ILE A 474 -19.00 -8.10 -30.18
CA ILE A 474 -19.39 -8.14 -31.60
C ILE A 474 -18.72 -6.96 -32.30
N PHE A 475 -18.02 -7.24 -33.39
CA PHE A 475 -17.44 -6.21 -34.24
C PHE A 475 -18.56 -5.46 -34.99
N PRO A 476 -18.67 -4.12 -34.89
CA PRO A 476 -19.84 -3.38 -35.37
C PRO A 476 -20.11 -3.46 -36.88
N ASP A 477 -19.04 -3.60 -37.68
CA ASP A 477 -19.11 -3.47 -39.14
C ASP A 477 -19.36 -4.80 -39.88
N GLU A 478 -19.52 -5.91 -39.15
CA GLU A 478 -19.73 -7.24 -39.73
C GLU A 478 -21.14 -7.79 -39.46
N GLU A 479 -21.88 -8.14 -40.52
CA GLU A 479 -23.03 -9.05 -40.44
C GLU A 479 -22.49 -10.46 -40.09
N THR A 480 -22.29 -10.71 -38.81
CA THR A 480 -21.46 -11.80 -38.31
C THR A 480 -22.15 -13.17 -38.41
N HIS A 481 -21.49 -14.13 -39.05
CA HIS A 481 -21.90 -15.55 -39.08
C HIS A 481 -20.99 -16.49 -38.27
N GLY A 482 -19.73 -16.13 -38.06
CA GLY A 482 -18.76 -16.92 -37.27
C GLY A 482 -18.76 -16.52 -35.80
N VAL A 483 -18.94 -17.49 -34.90
CA VAL A 483 -18.83 -17.29 -33.44
C VAL A 483 -17.66 -18.12 -32.91
N SER A 484 -16.67 -17.44 -32.33
CA SER A 484 -15.63 -18.10 -31.53
C SER A 484 -16.06 -18.11 -30.07
N GLN A 485 -16.19 -19.31 -29.49
CA GLN A 485 -16.60 -19.48 -28.09
C GLN A 485 -15.48 -20.14 -27.29
N SER A 486 -15.21 -19.61 -26.10
CA SER A 486 -14.32 -20.21 -25.11
C SER A 486 -15.00 -20.27 -23.76
N GLU A 487 -14.82 -21.39 -23.06
CA GLU A 487 -15.28 -21.58 -21.68
C GLU A 487 -14.05 -21.60 -20.78
N LEU A 488 -14.04 -20.73 -19.77
CA LEU A 488 -12.95 -20.59 -18.83
C LEU A 488 -13.40 -21.08 -17.46
N ASN A 489 -12.63 -22.00 -16.88
CA ASN A 489 -12.81 -22.45 -15.49
C ASN A 489 -12.19 -21.44 -14.50
N LEU A 490 -12.44 -20.15 -14.72
CA LEU A 490 -11.92 -19.02 -13.97
C LEU A 490 -13.07 -18.20 -13.38
N ALA A 491 -12.87 -17.72 -12.15
CA ALA A 491 -13.73 -16.73 -11.55
C ALA A 491 -13.28 -15.32 -12.00
N LEU A 492 -14.15 -14.59 -12.70
CA LEU A 492 -13.91 -13.25 -13.24
C LEU A 492 -15.03 -12.28 -12.80
N THR A 493 -14.78 -10.98 -12.95
CA THR A 493 -15.67 -9.87 -12.57
C THR A 493 -16.31 -9.22 -13.78
#